data_AF-A0A354GLZ7-F1
#
_entry.id   AF-A0A354GLZ7-F1
#
_cell.length_a   1.000
_cell.length_b   1.000
_cell.length_c   1.000
_cell.angle_alpha   90.00
_cell.angle_beta   90.00
_cell.angle_gamma   90.00
#
_symmetry.space_group_name_H-M   'P 1'
#
loop_
_entity.id
_entity.type
_entity.pdbx_description
1 polymer ?
#
loop_
_entity_poly.entity_id
_entity_poly.type
_entity_poly.pdbx_seq_one_letter_code
_entity_poly.pdbx_strand_id
1 'polypeptide(L)'
;MKVSVLQQFLRSLAAPLQSAGAAKQANDLEQTCQALEPFAEQDFAHLAASLVQAQEFHQTKLLPMLKSKSRPSGRGAERTLNDAQLQHLAQQVKHLEQRAAAGSETPRAELAAELDRLGLENLNKTEAITLAKEVGLQTRVRTTAQDVLQLLRRLILEGRESLQQPAQSSKPVDPAKVQHLAQQVRQLEEKAASADASLDGLNTELDQIGLDGLTKEEALAVAKELGVHAASRTPATELVVLIRRSVLDRKEALETARV
;
A
#
# COMPACT_ATOMS: atom_id res chain seq x y z
N MET A 1 -21.11 -27.14 -30.55
CA MET A 1 -22.59 -27.25 -30.63
C MET A 1 -23.14 -25.96 -30.08
N LYS A 2 -23.95 -25.23 -30.87
CA LYS A 2 -24.56 -23.96 -30.41
C LYS A 2 -25.73 -24.21 -29.47
N VAL A 3 -26.00 -23.25 -28.60
CA VAL A 3 -27.15 -23.28 -27.68
C VAL A 3 -28.47 -23.28 -28.45
N SER A 4 -28.57 -22.64 -29.61
CA SER A 4 -29.74 -22.69 -30.49
C SER A 4 -30.11 -24.12 -30.94
N VAL A 5 -29.12 -24.95 -31.26
CA VAL A 5 -29.32 -26.35 -31.65
C VAL A 5 -29.82 -27.18 -30.46
N LEU A 6 -29.32 -26.89 -29.25
CA LEU A 6 -29.80 -27.50 -28.02
C LEU A 6 -31.26 -27.10 -27.73
N GLN A 7 -31.61 -25.82 -27.86
CA GLN A 7 -33.00 -25.34 -27.68
C GLN A 7 -33.95 -26.02 -28.66
N GLN A 8 -33.55 -26.16 -29.93
CA GLN A 8 -34.37 -26.84 -30.94
C GLN A 8 -34.60 -28.31 -30.57
N PHE A 9 -33.56 -28.99 -30.07
CA PHE A 9 -33.69 -30.36 -29.57
C PHE A 9 -34.63 -30.44 -28.36
N LEU A 10 -34.46 -29.57 -27.35
CA LEU A 10 -35.32 -29.55 -26.16
C LEU A 10 -36.79 -29.24 -26.51
N ARG A 11 -37.04 -28.31 -27.44
CA ARG A 11 -38.40 -28.03 -27.96
C ARG A 11 -39.00 -29.23 -28.69
N SER A 12 -38.19 -30.01 -29.41
CA SER A 12 -38.68 -31.23 -30.08
C SER A 12 -39.12 -32.33 -29.10
N LEU A 13 -38.61 -32.30 -27.86
CA LEU A 13 -39.00 -33.23 -26.80
C LEU A 13 -40.26 -32.79 -26.03
N ALA A 14 -40.64 -31.51 -26.09
CA ALA A 14 -41.79 -30.98 -25.36
C ALA A 14 -43.12 -31.63 -25.81
N ALA A 15 -43.34 -31.77 -27.12
CA ALA A 15 -44.57 -32.36 -27.66
C ALA A 15 -44.74 -33.86 -27.28
N PRO A 16 -43.71 -34.72 -27.42
CA PRO A 16 -43.76 -36.09 -26.89
C PRO A 16 -44.02 -36.15 -25.37
N LEU A 17 -43.41 -35.27 -24.58
CA LEU A 17 -43.60 -35.26 -23.12
C LEU A 17 -45.01 -34.85 -22.71
N GLN A 18 -45.62 -33.88 -23.42
CA GLN A 18 -47.03 -33.53 -23.21
C GLN A 18 -47.94 -34.73 -23.53
N SER A 19 -47.67 -35.43 -24.64
CA SER A 19 -48.47 -36.61 -25.02
C SER A 19 -48.33 -37.78 -24.04
N ALA A 20 -47.20 -37.88 -23.33
CA ALA A 20 -46.94 -38.86 -22.29
C ALA A 20 -47.52 -38.49 -20.90
N GLY A 21 -48.25 -37.37 -20.80
CA GLY A 21 -48.84 -36.88 -19.54
C GLY A 21 -47.87 -36.10 -18.65
N ALA A 22 -46.64 -35.84 -19.10
CA ALA A 22 -45.63 -35.06 -18.39
C ALA A 22 -45.71 -33.57 -18.74
N ALA A 23 -46.92 -32.99 -18.63
CA ALA A 23 -47.19 -31.61 -19.04
C ALA A 23 -46.38 -30.57 -18.25
N LYS A 24 -46.08 -30.84 -16.97
CA LYS A 24 -45.25 -29.97 -16.14
C LYS A 24 -43.81 -29.92 -16.66
N GLN A 25 -43.23 -31.08 -16.95
CA GLN A 25 -41.87 -31.20 -17.46
C GLN A 25 -41.72 -30.58 -18.85
N ALA A 26 -42.75 -30.67 -19.69
CA ALA A 26 -42.78 -29.97 -20.97
C ALA A 26 -42.78 -28.44 -20.80
N ASN A 27 -43.53 -27.89 -19.84
CA ASN A 27 -43.53 -26.47 -19.53
C ASN A 27 -42.18 -26.01 -18.93
N ASP A 28 -41.59 -26.81 -18.03
CA ASP A 28 -40.26 -26.55 -17.47
C ASP A 28 -39.19 -26.52 -18.59
N LEU A 29 -39.30 -27.37 -19.61
CA LEU A 29 -38.43 -27.36 -20.79
C LEU A 29 -38.62 -26.12 -21.65
N GLU A 30 -39.86 -25.67 -21.86
CA GLU A 30 -40.15 -24.42 -22.59
C GLU A 30 -39.58 -23.20 -21.85
N GLN A 31 -39.76 -23.13 -20.53
CA GLN A 31 -39.18 -22.08 -19.69
C GLN A 31 -37.65 -22.10 -19.74
N THR A 32 -37.04 -23.30 -19.70
CA THR A 32 -35.61 -23.46 -19.86
C THR A 32 -35.14 -22.96 -21.24
N CYS A 33 -35.90 -23.24 -22.30
CA CYS A 33 -35.58 -22.73 -23.64
C CYS A 33 -35.67 -21.20 -23.72
N GLN A 34 -36.65 -20.57 -23.06
CA GLN A 34 -36.77 -19.11 -22.97
C GLN A 34 -35.60 -18.49 -22.18
N ALA A 35 -35.21 -19.10 -21.06
CA ALA A 35 -34.08 -18.63 -20.26
C ALA A 35 -32.73 -18.75 -21.00
N LEU A 36 -32.61 -19.69 -21.93
CA LEU A 36 -31.42 -19.88 -22.76
C LEU A 36 -31.39 -18.95 -24.00
N GLU A 37 -32.48 -18.26 -24.33
CA GLU A 37 -32.62 -17.41 -25.53
C GLU A 37 -31.54 -16.32 -25.65
N PRO A 38 -31.12 -15.62 -24.57
CA PRO A 38 -30.03 -14.64 -24.62
C PRO A 38 -28.66 -15.23 -25.02
N PHE A 39 -28.51 -16.55 -24.92
CA PHE A 39 -27.28 -17.27 -25.20
C PHE A 39 -27.34 -18.08 -26.49
N ALA A 40 -28.39 -17.92 -27.32
CA ALA A 40 -28.65 -18.75 -28.50
C ALA A 40 -27.46 -18.87 -29.47
N GLU A 41 -26.71 -17.78 -29.65
CA GLU A 41 -25.53 -17.73 -30.52
C GLU A 41 -24.23 -18.24 -29.86
N GLN A 42 -24.25 -18.46 -28.54
CA GLN A 42 -23.07 -18.96 -27.84
C GLN A 42 -22.85 -20.45 -28.10
N ASP A 43 -21.58 -20.85 -28.03
CA ASP A 43 -21.22 -22.26 -27.97
C ASP A 43 -21.60 -22.86 -26.62
N PHE A 44 -22.07 -24.10 -26.64
CA PHE A 44 -22.44 -24.84 -25.44
C PHE A 44 -21.28 -24.96 -24.43
N ALA A 45 -20.04 -25.07 -24.92
CA ALA A 45 -18.86 -25.07 -24.05
C ALA A 45 -18.69 -23.75 -23.28
N HIS A 46 -19.09 -22.63 -23.89
CA HIS A 46 -19.05 -21.32 -23.25
C HIS A 46 -20.18 -21.19 -22.22
N LEU A 47 -21.40 -21.62 -22.57
CA LEU A 47 -22.53 -21.67 -21.65
C LEU A 47 -22.22 -22.53 -20.41
N ALA A 48 -21.65 -23.72 -20.60
CA ALA A 48 -21.28 -24.61 -19.49
C ALA A 48 -20.24 -23.97 -18.56
N ALA A 49 -19.24 -23.27 -19.12
CA ALA A 49 -18.27 -22.53 -18.32
C ALA A 49 -18.94 -21.40 -17.53
N SER A 50 -19.88 -20.67 -18.12
CA SER A 50 -20.65 -19.63 -17.44
C SER A 50 -21.53 -20.17 -16.31
N LEU A 51 -22.15 -21.34 -16.48
CA LEU A 51 -22.96 -21.98 -15.44
C LEU A 51 -22.11 -22.40 -14.24
N VAL A 52 -20.90 -22.94 -14.48
CA VAL A 52 -19.95 -23.25 -13.41
C VAL A 52 -19.53 -21.99 -12.65
N GLN A 53 -19.27 -20.89 -13.37
CA GLN A 53 -18.95 -19.60 -12.75
C GLN A 53 -20.14 -19.03 -11.94
N ALA A 54 -21.36 -19.15 -12.45
CA ALA A 54 -22.56 -18.71 -11.75
C ALA A 54 -22.82 -19.56 -10.49
N GLN A 55 -22.54 -20.86 -10.53
CA GLN A 55 -22.64 -21.73 -9.36
C GLN A 55 -21.58 -21.39 -8.31
N GLU A 56 -20.33 -21.16 -8.73
CA GLU A 56 -19.27 -20.68 -7.83
C GLU A 56 -19.65 -19.35 -7.20
N PHE A 57 -20.23 -18.42 -7.96
CA PHE A 57 -20.76 -17.16 -7.44
C PHE A 57 -21.86 -17.38 -6.39
N HIS A 58 -22.83 -18.25 -6.69
CA HIS A 58 -23.93 -18.52 -5.76
C HIS A 58 -23.43 -19.11 -4.43
N GLN A 59 -22.41 -19.96 -4.46
CA GLN A 59 -21.84 -20.59 -3.26
C GLN A 59 -20.95 -19.64 -2.47
N THR A 60 -20.15 -18.82 -3.14
CA THR A 60 -19.13 -17.99 -2.49
C THR A 60 -19.56 -16.55 -2.26
N LYS A 61 -20.62 -16.10 -2.93
CA LYS A 61 -21.03 -14.69 -3.11
C LYS A 61 -19.90 -13.77 -3.62
N LEU A 62 -18.83 -14.35 -4.18
CA LEU A 62 -17.72 -13.66 -4.80
C LEU A 62 -17.94 -13.64 -6.30
N LEU A 63 -18.19 -12.46 -6.89
CA LEU A 63 -18.23 -12.32 -8.35
C LEU A 63 -16.96 -12.97 -8.91
N PRO A 64 -17.05 -13.83 -9.95
CA PRO A 64 -15.88 -14.37 -10.59
C PRO A 64 -15.20 -13.19 -11.30
N MET A 65 -14.38 -12.44 -10.55
CA MET A 65 -13.37 -11.57 -11.09
C MET A 65 -12.53 -12.47 -11.96
N LEU A 66 -12.73 -12.32 -13.28
CA LEU A 66 -12.18 -13.13 -14.36
C LEU A 66 -11.01 -13.99 -13.86
N LYS A 67 -11.32 -15.23 -13.46
CA LYS A 67 -10.31 -16.28 -13.28
C LYS A 67 -9.79 -16.55 -14.69
N SER A 68 -8.91 -15.66 -15.15
CA SER A 68 -8.13 -15.85 -16.35
C SER A 68 -7.41 -17.16 -16.14
N LYS A 69 -7.81 -18.11 -16.99
CA LYS A 69 -7.35 -19.48 -17.06
C LYS A 69 -5.85 -19.53 -16.75
N SER A 70 -5.52 -20.00 -15.55
CA SER A 70 -4.16 -20.31 -15.15
C SER A 70 -3.63 -21.39 -16.07
N ARG A 71 -2.81 -20.98 -17.04
CA ARG A 71 -1.87 -21.87 -17.76
C ARG A 71 -0.44 -21.52 -17.34
N PRO A 72 0.45 -22.51 -17.37
CA PRO A 72 1.59 -22.60 -16.46
C PRO A 72 2.70 -21.60 -16.81
N SER A 73 3.32 -21.06 -15.77
CA SER A 73 4.74 -20.68 -15.70
C SER A 73 5.38 -20.23 -17.03
N GLY A 74 5.20 -18.96 -17.36
CA GLY A 74 6.01 -18.25 -18.34
C GLY A 74 6.32 -16.86 -17.81
N ARG A 75 7.60 -16.56 -17.59
CA ARG A 75 8.12 -15.25 -17.21
C ARG A 75 7.49 -14.13 -18.06
N GLY A 76 6.97 -13.09 -17.39
CA GLY A 76 6.95 -11.73 -17.93
C GLY A 76 5.80 -11.36 -18.88
N ALA A 77 4.54 -11.56 -18.50
CA ALA A 77 3.45 -10.78 -19.08
C ALA A 77 2.91 -9.83 -18.00
N GLU A 78 3.38 -8.58 -18.03
CA GLU A 78 2.74 -7.47 -17.31
C GLU A 78 1.27 -7.43 -17.74
N ARG A 79 0.36 -7.71 -16.80
CA ARG A 79 -1.06 -7.41 -16.98
C ARG A 79 -1.17 -5.89 -17.11
N THR A 80 -1.45 -5.40 -18.32
CA THR A 80 -1.87 -4.01 -18.52
C THR A 80 -3.39 -3.97 -18.46
N LEU A 81 -3.94 -3.41 -17.39
CA LEU A 81 -5.35 -3.07 -17.27
C LEU A 81 -5.69 -1.99 -18.31
N ASN A 82 -6.83 -2.13 -18.97
CA ASN A 82 -7.31 -1.11 -19.92
C ASN A 82 -7.69 0.17 -19.15
N ASP A 83 -7.54 1.35 -19.77
CA ASP A 83 -7.86 2.65 -19.14
C ASP A 83 -9.27 2.71 -18.54
N ALA A 84 -10.25 2.07 -19.19
CA ALA A 84 -11.62 1.97 -18.67
C ALA A 84 -11.73 1.17 -17.35
N GLN A 85 -10.90 0.14 -17.18
CA GLN A 85 -10.84 -0.66 -15.94
C GLN A 85 -10.14 0.12 -14.82
N LEU A 86 -9.10 0.88 -15.17
CA LEU A 86 -8.42 1.79 -14.24
C LEU A 86 -9.36 2.89 -13.74
N GLN A 87 -10.17 3.47 -14.63
CA GLN A 87 -11.16 4.48 -14.28
C GLN A 87 -12.26 3.90 -13.38
N HIS A 88 -12.76 2.70 -13.69
CA HIS A 88 -13.75 2.03 -12.84
C HIS A 88 -13.19 1.74 -11.44
N LEU A 89 -11.94 1.26 -11.35
CA LEU A 89 -11.24 1.08 -10.08
C LEU A 89 -11.07 2.39 -9.32
N ALA A 90 -10.69 3.47 -10.00
CA ALA A 90 -10.58 4.80 -9.38
C ALA A 90 -11.92 5.31 -8.84
N GLN A 91 -13.02 5.06 -9.55
CA GLN A 91 -14.37 5.41 -9.11
C GLN A 91 -14.81 4.59 -7.89
N GLN A 92 -14.52 3.28 -7.88
CA GLN A 92 -14.80 2.42 -6.72
C GLN A 92 -14.01 2.88 -5.49
N VAL A 93 -12.73 3.20 -5.66
CA VAL A 93 -11.88 3.74 -4.58
C VAL A 93 -12.40 5.09 -4.07
N LYS A 94 -12.83 6.00 -4.96
CA LYS A 94 -13.47 7.28 -4.55
C LYS A 94 -14.77 7.07 -3.79
N HIS A 95 -15.58 6.09 -4.19
CA HIS A 95 -16.81 5.77 -3.48
C HIS A 95 -16.53 5.20 -2.07
N LEU A 96 -15.47 4.39 -1.93
CA LEU A 96 -15.01 3.93 -0.62
C LEU A 96 -14.48 5.08 0.25
N GLU A 97 -13.73 6.02 -0.33
CA GLU A 97 -13.29 7.21 0.39
C GLU A 97 -14.48 8.07 0.84
N GLN A 98 -15.47 8.31 -0.02
CA GLN A 98 -16.67 9.05 0.33
C GLN A 98 -17.48 8.37 1.44
N ARG A 99 -17.58 7.03 1.42
CA ARG A 99 -18.21 6.26 2.51
C ARG A 99 -17.40 6.34 3.80
N ALA A 100 -16.08 6.27 3.73
CA ALA A 100 -15.20 6.43 4.88
C ALA A 100 -15.27 7.85 5.47
N ALA A 101 -15.38 8.88 4.63
CA ALA A 101 -15.49 10.28 5.03
C ALA A 101 -16.88 10.66 5.56
N ALA A 102 -17.94 9.99 5.11
CA ALA A 102 -19.32 10.25 5.54
C ALA A 102 -19.61 9.76 6.97
N GLY A 103 -18.66 9.10 7.65
CA GLY A 103 -18.78 8.70 9.05
C GLY A 103 -19.87 7.67 9.34
N SER A 104 -20.50 7.08 8.31
CA SER A 104 -21.42 5.97 8.50
C SER A 104 -20.64 4.73 8.93
N GLU A 105 -21.19 4.01 9.90
CA GLU A 105 -20.69 2.86 10.67
C GLU A 105 -20.15 1.65 9.87
N THR A 106 -19.43 1.83 8.77
CA THR A 106 -18.62 0.75 8.18
C THR A 106 -17.39 0.55 9.05
N PRO A 107 -17.25 -0.58 9.76
CA PRO A 107 -16.07 -0.85 10.55
C PRO A 107 -14.85 -0.84 9.62
N ARG A 108 -13.75 -0.21 10.07
CA ARG A 108 -12.48 -0.10 9.33
C ARG A 108 -11.99 -1.45 8.76
N ALA A 109 -12.36 -2.56 9.40
CA ALA A 109 -12.08 -3.92 8.95
C ALA A 109 -12.83 -4.31 7.64
N GLU A 110 -14.06 -3.84 7.45
CA GLU A 110 -14.83 -4.09 6.21
C GLU A 110 -14.29 -3.25 5.05
N LEU A 111 -13.89 -2.00 5.30
CA LEU A 111 -13.26 -1.15 4.30
C LEU A 111 -11.89 -1.72 3.87
N ALA A 112 -11.10 -2.24 4.81
CA ALA A 112 -9.85 -2.94 4.51
C ALA A 112 -10.10 -4.21 3.67
N ALA A 113 -11.10 -5.01 4.06
CA ALA A 113 -11.48 -6.19 3.30
C ALA A 113 -12.03 -5.85 1.90
N GLU A 114 -12.78 -4.76 1.75
CA GLU A 114 -13.25 -4.25 0.45
C GLU A 114 -12.06 -3.74 -0.39
N LEU A 115 -11.04 -3.14 0.22
CA LEU A 115 -9.83 -2.75 -0.49
C LEU A 115 -9.00 -3.94 -0.97
N ASP A 116 -8.88 -4.96 -0.12
CA ASP A 116 -8.17 -6.19 -0.46
C ASP A 116 -8.94 -6.98 -1.52
N ARG A 117 -10.28 -6.93 -1.51
CA ARG A 117 -11.16 -7.48 -2.56
C ARG A 117 -10.98 -6.79 -3.92
N LEU A 118 -10.57 -5.52 -3.96
CA LEU A 118 -10.27 -4.83 -5.22
C LEU A 118 -8.98 -5.33 -5.88
N GLY A 119 -8.21 -6.19 -5.21
CA GLY A 119 -7.06 -6.87 -5.82
C GLY A 119 -5.94 -5.92 -6.22
N LEU A 120 -5.84 -4.78 -5.53
CA LEU A 120 -4.90 -3.70 -5.83
C LEU A 120 -3.43 -4.18 -5.79
N GLU A 121 -3.15 -5.29 -5.11
CA GLU A 121 -1.83 -5.93 -5.02
C GLU A 121 -1.28 -6.44 -6.37
N ASN A 122 -2.15 -6.60 -7.37
CA ASN A 122 -1.77 -7.04 -8.72
C ASN A 122 -1.52 -5.88 -9.69
N LEU A 123 -1.66 -4.62 -9.25
CA LEU A 123 -1.44 -3.43 -10.08
C LEU A 123 0.05 -3.24 -10.37
N ASN A 124 0.37 -2.93 -11.62
CA ASN A 124 1.73 -2.57 -12.00
C ASN A 124 2.10 -1.18 -11.46
N LYS A 125 3.39 -0.85 -11.35
CA LYS A 125 3.86 0.43 -10.80
C LYS A 125 3.25 1.64 -11.50
N THR A 126 3.19 1.60 -12.83
CA THR A 126 2.59 2.67 -13.65
C THR A 126 1.10 2.81 -13.38
N GLU A 127 0.38 1.69 -13.28
CA GLU A 127 -1.06 1.63 -13.02
C GLU A 127 -1.41 2.11 -11.62
N ALA A 128 -0.63 1.71 -10.60
CA ALA A 128 -0.78 2.18 -9.24
C ALA A 128 -0.55 3.71 -9.16
N ILE A 129 0.46 4.24 -9.86
CA ILE A 129 0.72 5.68 -9.92
C ILE A 129 -0.43 6.42 -10.64
N THR A 130 -0.95 5.88 -11.74
CA THR A 130 -2.10 6.47 -12.45
C THR A 130 -3.35 6.46 -11.58
N LEU A 131 -3.66 5.34 -10.92
CA LEU A 131 -4.77 5.22 -9.98
C LEU A 131 -4.64 6.23 -8.83
N ALA A 132 -3.44 6.36 -8.25
CA ALA A 132 -3.18 7.33 -7.20
C ALA A 132 -3.41 8.77 -7.67
N LYS A 133 -2.98 9.11 -8.89
CA LYS A 133 -3.26 10.43 -9.49
C LYS A 133 -4.74 10.67 -9.68
N GLU A 134 -5.49 9.68 -10.17
CA GLU A 134 -6.94 9.77 -10.37
C GLU A 134 -7.71 9.95 -9.06
N VAL A 135 -7.23 9.33 -7.98
CA VAL A 135 -7.76 9.49 -6.61
C VAL A 135 -7.28 10.79 -5.94
N GLY A 136 -6.35 11.52 -6.56
CA GLY A 136 -5.85 12.81 -6.09
C GLY A 136 -4.69 12.74 -5.09
N LEU A 137 -3.97 11.60 -5.05
CA LEU A 137 -2.75 11.42 -4.27
C LEU A 137 -1.52 11.89 -5.06
N GLN A 138 -0.71 12.74 -4.44
CA GLN A 138 0.60 13.10 -5.00
C GLN A 138 1.64 12.05 -4.61
N THR A 139 2.00 11.20 -5.56
CA THR A 139 3.06 10.19 -5.39
C THR A 139 4.42 10.81 -5.73
N ARG A 140 5.47 10.49 -4.94
CA ARG A 140 6.83 10.98 -5.18
C ARG A 140 7.49 10.18 -6.31
N VAL A 141 8.45 10.77 -7.03
CA VAL A 141 9.11 10.17 -8.21
C VAL A 141 9.78 8.80 -7.94
N ARG A 142 9.98 8.41 -6.67
CA ARG A 142 10.59 7.14 -6.25
C ARG A 142 9.65 6.13 -5.55
N THR A 143 8.34 6.35 -5.49
CA THR A 143 7.44 5.37 -4.82
C THR A 143 7.30 4.07 -5.60
N THR A 144 7.34 2.95 -4.88
CA THR A 144 7.05 1.61 -5.41
C THR A 144 5.54 1.40 -5.51
N ALA A 145 5.08 0.40 -6.29
CA ALA A 145 3.65 0.03 -6.32
C ALA A 145 3.11 -0.22 -4.90
N GLN A 146 3.89 -0.91 -4.07
CA GLN A 146 3.52 -1.23 -2.69
C GLN A 146 3.39 0.02 -1.81
N ASP A 147 4.26 1.03 -1.98
CA ASP A 147 4.14 2.31 -1.27
C ASP A 147 2.85 3.05 -1.66
N VAL A 148 2.50 3.02 -2.95
CA VAL A 148 1.28 3.65 -3.45
C VAL A 148 0.03 2.96 -2.90
N LEU A 149 0.05 1.64 -2.81
CA LEU A 149 -1.02 0.86 -2.19
C LEU A 149 -1.15 1.12 -0.69
N GLN A 150 -0.04 1.26 0.02
CA GLN A 150 -0.06 1.66 1.42
C GLN A 150 -0.63 3.06 1.61
N LEU A 151 -0.29 4.01 0.72
CA LEU A 151 -0.88 5.36 0.75
C LEU A 151 -2.38 5.36 0.46
N LEU A 152 -2.85 4.51 -0.47
CA LEU A 152 -4.28 4.32 -0.75
C LEU A 152 -5.02 3.67 0.43
N ARG A 153 -4.46 2.61 1.03
CA ARG A 153 -5.00 1.99 2.25
C ARG A 153 -5.09 3.02 3.38
N ARG A 154 -4.06 3.84 3.53
CA ARG A 154 -4.01 4.92 4.52
C ARG A 154 -5.06 6.01 4.24
N LEU A 155 -5.24 6.42 2.98
CA LEU A 155 -6.26 7.39 2.55
C LEU A 155 -7.66 6.98 3.02
N ILE A 156 -7.96 5.69 2.89
CA ILE A 156 -9.32 5.16 3.06
C ILE A 156 -9.58 4.77 4.51
N LEU A 157 -8.56 4.32 5.24
CA LEU A 157 -8.69 3.89 6.63
C LEU A 157 -8.50 5.01 7.66
N GLU A 158 -7.61 5.97 7.37
CA GLU A 158 -7.29 7.09 8.25
C GLU A 158 -7.98 8.39 7.83
N GLY A 159 -8.44 8.48 6.58
CA GLY A 159 -9.07 9.67 6.03
C GLY A 159 -8.06 10.67 5.46
N ARG A 160 -8.55 11.55 4.59
CA ARG A 160 -7.72 12.50 3.82
C ARG A 160 -6.95 13.50 4.70
N GLU A 161 -7.45 13.77 5.90
CA GLU A 161 -6.79 14.62 6.91
C GLU A 161 -5.50 14.00 7.46
N SER A 162 -5.42 12.67 7.55
CA SER A 162 -4.21 11.95 8.01
C SER A 162 -3.13 11.82 6.95
N LEU A 163 -3.42 12.12 5.68
CA LEU A 163 -2.44 12.10 4.58
C LEU A 163 -1.70 13.43 4.37
N GLN A 164 -2.25 14.53 4.88
CA GLN A 164 -1.47 15.77 5.02
C GLN A 164 -0.54 15.71 6.23
N GLN A 165 -0.69 14.70 7.10
CA GLN A 165 0.34 14.37 8.07
C GLN A 165 1.35 13.41 7.42
N PRO A 166 2.62 13.84 7.24
CA PRO A 166 3.66 12.94 6.77
C PRO A 166 3.77 11.78 7.75
N ALA A 167 4.01 10.58 7.20
CA ALA A 167 4.09 9.33 7.91
C ALA A 167 4.80 9.44 9.28
N GLN A 168 4.00 9.50 10.34
CA GLN A 168 4.47 9.30 11.71
C GLN A 168 4.71 7.80 11.93
N SER A 169 5.82 7.31 11.40
CA SER A 169 6.50 6.11 11.91
C SER A 169 7.96 6.43 12.25
N SER A 170 8.21 7.64 12.76
CA SER A 170 9.28 7.89 13.70
C SER A 170 8.63 8.45 14.96
N LYS A 171 9.06 7.99 16.13
CA LYS A 171 8.74 8.66 17.39
C LYS A 171 8.97 10.16 17.17
N PRO A 172 8.05 11.05 17.58
CA PRO A 172 8.30 12.48 17.47
C PRO A 172 9.66 12.74 18.09
N VAL A 173 10.57 13.32 17.31
CA VAL A 173 11.84 13.83 17.80
C VAL A 173 11.48 14.76 18.95
N ASP A 174 11.69 14.31 20.19
CA ASP A 174 11.34 15.09 21.35
C ASP A 174 12.23 16.34 21.33
N PRO A 175 11.69 17.53 21.02
CA PRO A 175 12.51 18.72 20.82
C PRO A 175 13.25 19.08 22.11
N ALA A 176 12.66 18.78 23.26
CA ALA A 176 13.27 18.93 24.57
C ALA A 176 14.50 18.01 24.75
N LYS A 177 14.47 16.76 24.27
CA LYS A 177 15.61 15.84 24.36
C LYS A 177 16.73 16.26 23.44
N VAL A 178 16.42 16.66 22.20
CA VAL A 178 17.41 17.18 21.25
C VAL A 178 18.09 18.44 21.77
N GLN A 179 17.31 19.38 22.32
CA GLN A 179 17.87 20.61 22.91
C GLN A 179 18.73 20.30 24.14
N HIS A 180 18.30 19.39 25.02
CA HIS A 180 19.08 18.99 26.19
C HIS A 180 20.41 18.33 25.79
N LEU A 181 20.38 17.40 24.83
CA LEU A 181 21.59 16.75 24.32
C LEU A 181 22.52 17.73 23.60
N ALA A 182 21.98 18.62 22.77
CA ALA A 182 22.77 19.67 22.13
C ALA A 182 23.40 20.61 23.18
N GLN A 183 22.68 20.93 24.26
CA GLN A 183 23.19 21.74 25.36
C GLN A 183 24.30 21.01 26.14
N GLN A 184 24.14 19.72 26.41
CA GLN A 184 25.19 18.90 27.04
C GLN A 184 26.44 18.82 26.16
N VAL A 185 26.29 18.62 24.84
CA VAL A 185 27.44 18.60 23.93
C VAL A 185 28.10 19.98 23.84
N ARG A 186 27.35 21.09 23.85
CA ARG A 186 27.93 22.44 23.92
C ARG A 186 28.69 22.67 25.23
N GLN A 187 28.19 22.18 26.36
CA GLN A 187 28.93 22.22 27.63
C GLN A 187 30.22 21.40 27.54
N LEU A 188 30.22 20.27 26.83
CA LEU A 188 31.45 19.53 26.55
C LEU A 188 32.40 20.27 25.62
N GLU A 189 31.91 20.96 24.59
CA GLU A 189 32.75 21.81 23.73
C GLU A 189 33.39 22.96 24.53
N GLU A 190 32.65 23.55 25.47
CA GLU A 190 33.13 24.61 26.35
C GLU A 190 34.14 24.07 27.38
N LYS A 191 33.88 22.90 27.97
CA LYS A 191 34.85 22.19 28.79
C LYS A 191 36.09 21.79 27.98
N ALA A 192 35.93 21.34 26.75
CA ALA A 192 37.05 21.02 25.85
C ALA A 192 37.89 22.26 25.53
N ALA A 193 37.28 23.45 25.48
CA ALA A 193 37.98 24.72 25.40
C ALA A 193 38.66 25.16 26.72
N SER A 194 38.50 24.42 27.82
CA SER A 194 39.22 24.64 29.07
C SER A 194 40.54 23.86 29.10
N ALA A 195 41.54 24.43 29.78
CA ALA A 195 42.87 23.83 29.91
C ALA A 195 42.87 22.56 30.78
N ASP A 196 41.85 22.35 31.63
CA ASP A 196 41.78 21.28 32.61
C ASP A 196 41.10 20.00 32.10
N ALA A 197 40.47 20.04 30.92
CA ALA A 197 39.82 18.86 30.33
C ALA A 197 40.86 17.93 29.66
N SER A 198 40.82 16.64 30.01
CA SER A 198 41.58 15.58 29.33
C SER A 198 40.74 14.96 28.20
N LEU A 199 41.40 14.55 27.10
CA LEU A 199 40.76 13.84 25.98
C LEU A 199 40.05 12.55 26.44
N ASP A 200 40.66 11.79 27.36
CA ASP A 200 40.05 10.57 27.92
C ASP A 200 38.81 10.89 28.78
N GLY A 201 38.83 12.02 29.48
CA GLY A 201 37.69 12.51 30.24
C GLY A 201 36.52 12.92 29.33
N LEU A 202 36.81 13.63 28.24
CA LEU A 202 35.82 14.03 27.25
C LEU A 202 35.20 12.83 26.52
N ASN A 203 35.98 11.82 26.16
CA ASN A 203 35.46 10.57 25.58
C ASN A 203 34.53 9.84 26.54
N THR A 204 34.91 9.75 27.82
CA THR A 204 34.08 9.11 28.85
C THR A 204 32.76 9.88 29.06
N GLU A 205 32.79 11.22 29.07
CA GLU A 205 31.58 12.04 29.16
C GLU A 205 30.71 11.93 27.90
N LEU A 206 31.31 11.83 26.70
CA LEU A 206 30.58 11.62 25.44
C LEU A 206 29.88 10.24 25.38
N ASP A 207 30.53 9.19 25.90
CA ASP A 207 29.91 7.86 26.03
C ASP A 207 28.77 7.87 27.06
N GLN A 208 28.89 8.62 28.15
CA GLN A 208 27.83 8.78 29.16
C GLN A 208 26.60 9.53 28.65
N ILE A 209 26.75 10.44 27.68
CA ILE A 209 25.62 11.13 27.03
C ILE A 209 24.76 10.14 26.22
N GLY A 210 25.30 8.97 25.87
CA GLY A 210 24.53 7.92 25.20
C GLY A 210 24.16 8.26 23.76
N LEU A 211 25.03 9.02 23.07
CA LEU A 211 24.82 9.44 21.69
C LEU A 211 24.59 8.25 20.73
N ASP A 212 25.13 7.07 21.04
CA ASP A 212 25.00 5.85 20.22
C ASP A 212 23.58 5.27 20.21
N GLY A 213 22.73 5.67 21.16
CA GLY A 213 21.32 5.27 21.23
C GLY A 213 20.37 6.19 20.44
N LEU A 214 20.88 7.26 19.82
CA LEU A 214 20.07 8.23 19.09
C LEU A 214 19.53 7.65 17.79
N THR A 215 18.27 7.96 17.50
CA THR A 215 17.73 7.71 16.15
C THR A 215 18.41 8.64 15.14
N LYS A 216 18.39 8.23 13.86
CA LYS A 216 18.98 9.03 12.77
C LYS A 216 18.45 10.47 12.74
N GLU A 217 17.16 10.65 13.01
CA GLU A 217 16.52 11.97 12.97
C GLU A 217 16.95 12.84 14.16
N GLU A 218 17.05 12.26 15.35
CA GLU A 218 17.56 12.95 16.54
C GLU A 218 19.04 13.31 16.39
N ALA A 219 19.89 12.38 15.93
CA ALA A 219 21.31 12.63 15.70
C ALA A 219 21.54 13.75 14.65
N LEU A 220 20.69 13.79 13.62
CA LEU A 220 20.76 14.82 12.59
C LEU A 220 20.28 16.19 13.10
N ALA A 221 19.27 16.21 13.98
CA ALA A 221 18.80 17.43 14.62
C ALA A 221 19.86 17.99 15.58
N VAL A 222 20.49 17.13 16.40
CA VAL A 222 21.61 17.53 17.28
C VAL A 222 22.80 18.04 16.45
N ALA A 223 23.18 17.34 15.38
CA ALA A 223 24.27 17.79 14.49
C ALA A 223 23.99 19.18 13.90
N LYS A 224 22.75 19.46 13.47
CA LYS A 224 22.36 20.78 12.98
C LYS A 224 22.43 21.87 14.05
N GLU A 225 21.96 21.59 15.26
CA GLU A 225 22.03 22.53 16.39
C GLU A 225 23.48 22.85 16.80
N LEU A 226 24.40 21.91 16.58
CA LEU A 226 25.84 22.09 16.81
C LEU A 226 26.58 22.73 15.62
N GLY A 227 25.87 23.02 14.51
CA GLY A 227 26.48 23.57 13.30
C GLY A 227 27.33 22.58 12.51
N VAL A 228 27.24 21.28 12.82
CA VAL A 228 27.93 20.21 12.10
C VAL A 228 27.18 19.93 10.79
N HIS A 229 27.82 20.25 9.67
CA HIS A 229 27.24 20.05 8.34
C HIS A 229 27.17 18.57 7.98
N ALA A 230 26.05 17.93 8.29
CA ALA A 230 25.76 16.56 7.88
C ALA A 230 24.65 16.48 6.83
N ALA A 231 24.83 15.60 5.84
CA ALA A 231 23.82 15.37 4.81
C ALA A 231 22.65 14.54 5.38
N SER A 232 21.44 14.75 4.85
CA SER A 232 20.25 13.96 5.22
C SER A 232 20.39 12.45 4.94
N ARG A 233 21.36 12.07 4.12
CA ARG A 233 21.66 10.67 3.79
C ARG A 233 22.62 9.99 4.77
N THR A 234 23.33 10.75 5.60
CA THR A 234 24.31 10.23 6.55
C THR A 234 23.64 9.27 7.55
N PRO A 235 24.20 8.07 7.80
CA PRO A 235 23.68 7.13 8.80
C PRO A 235 23.88 7.68 10.23
N ALA A 236 23.05 7.24 11.17
CA ALA A 236 23.09 7.69 12.57
C ALA A 236 24.49 7.55 13.20
N THR A 237 25.16 6.43 12.92
CA THR A 237 26.52 6.16 13.40
C THR A 237 27.53 7.19 12.92
N GLU A 238 27.47 7.60 11.64
CA GLU A 238 28.35 8.65 11.11
C GLU A 238 28.01 10.03 11.68
N LEU A 239 26.73 10.31 11.96
CA LEU A 239 26.31 11.55 12.61
C LEU A 239 26.89 11.67 14.02
N VAL A 240 26.86 10.58 14.79
CA VAL A 240 27.44 10.53 16.14
C VAL A 240 28.96 10.71 16.08
N VAL A 241 29.64 10.08 15.12
CA VAL A 241 31.08 10.26 14.92
C VAL A 241 31.43 11.72 14.60
N LEU A 242 30.64 12.38 13.75
CA LEU A 242 30.86 13.79 13.42
C LEU A 242 30.64 14.72 14.64
N ILE A 243 29.65 14.42 15.49
CA ILE A 243 29.41 15.15 16.74
C ILE A 243 30.57 14.95 17.72
N ARG A 244 31.03 13.70 17.93
CA ARG A 244 32.18 13.42 18.79
C ARG A 244 33.44 14.15 18.27
N ARG A 245 33.62 14.15 16.95
CA ARG A 245 34.74 14.82 16.31
C ARG A 245 34.70 16.34 16.46
N SER A 246 33.54 17.00 16.48
CA SER A 246 33.49 18.46 16.68
C SER A 246 34.04 18.87 18.06
N VAL A 247 33.78 18.06 19.08
CA VAL A 247 34.29 18.27 20.45
C VAL A 247 35.80 18.03 20.52
N LEU A 248 36.28 16.94 19.90
CA LEU A 248 37.69 16.57 19.90
C LEU A 248 38.56 17.51 19.06
N ASP A 249 38.12 17.85 17.84
CA ASP A 249 38.83 18.80 16.95
C ASP A 249 38.99 20.17 17.65
N ARG A 250 38.03 20.58 18.50
CA ARG A 250 38.09 21.83 19.26
C ARG A 250 39.11 21.78 20.40
N LYS A 251 39.31 20.62 21.03
CA LYS A 251 40.37 20.40 22.02
C LYS A 251 41.74 20.38 21.35
N GLU A 252 41.88 19.64 20.25
CA GLU A 252 43.12 19.56 19.47
C GLU A 252 43.54 20.94 18.93
N ALA A 253 42.58 21.76 18.48
CA ALA A 253 42.83 23.14 18.05
C ALA A 253 43.40 24.02 19.18
N LEU A 254 42.99 23.79 20.43
CA LEU A 254 43.51 24.53 21.59
C LEU A 254 44.90 24.05 21.98
N GLU A 255 45.12 22.73 21.99
CA GLU A 255 46.45 22.15 22.27
C GLU A 255 47.48 22.57 21.21
N THR A 256 47.12 22.60 19.93
CA THR A 256 47.99 23.08 18.85
C THR A 256 48.23 24.60 18.90
N ALA A 257 47.28 25.40 19.38
CA ALA A 257 47.49 26.83 19.60
C ALA A 257 48.35 27.15 20.83
N ARG A 258 48.61 26.16 21.71
CA ARG A 258 49.40 26.32 22.94
C ARG A 258 50.87 25.90 22.78
N VAL A 259 51.22 25.18 21.71
CA VAL A 259 52.58 24.78 21.32
C VAL A 259 53.24 25.88 20.49
#